data_AF-A0A7C6DI92-F1
#
_entry.id   AF-A0A7C6DI92-F1
#
_cell.length_a   1.000
_cell.length_b   1.000
_cell.length_c   1.000
_cell.angle_alpha   90.00
_cell.angle_beta   90.00
_cell.angle_gamma   90.00
#
_symmetry.space_group_name_H-M   'P 1'
#
loop_
_entity.id
_entity.type
_entity.pdbx_description
1 polymer ?
#
loop_
_entity_poly.entity_id
_entity_poly.type
_entity_poly.pdbx_seq_one_letter_code
_entity_poly.pdbx_strand_id
1 'polypeptide(L)'
;GSEFVANDVHFGPQDSLLLITGPNMAGKSTFIRQVALITLMAQIGSYVPAKSATIGLVDRLFTRIGASDELHAGQSTFMVEMIETANILNNATERSLVILDEIGRGTSTLDGLSLAWAIAEHIACDVRCRTLFATHYHELTDLAERFKGVRNLNVAVREWEDQVIFLHRIVEGGTDRSYGIHVARLAGVPKPVLERARQLLGELTVQHVGRPRLSRSRKSDRQADDSQLPLFVDPAQELQQALAQLKPDELTPLQALELLQQWKQKYCR
;
A
#
# COMPACT_ATOMS: atom_id res chain seq x y z
N GLY A 1 29.44 10.14 -11.66
CA GLY A 1 28.17 9.52 -11.21
C GLY A 1 28.03 9.79 -9.72
N SER A 2 26.80 9.87 -9.21
CA SER A 2 26.55 9.90 -7.77
C SER A 2 26.97 8.58 -7.12
N GLU A 3 27.33 8.63 -5.83
CA GLU A 3 27.67 7.45 -5.05
C GLU A 3 26.46 6.52 -4.90
N PHE A 4 26.64 5.21 -5.12
CA PHE A 4 25.58 4.22 -4.98
C PHE A 4 25.46 3.76 -3.53
N VAL A 5 24.26 3.84 -2.96
CA VAL A 5 23.99 3.40 -1.59
C VAL A 5 23.65 1.91 -1.58
N ALA A 6 24.54 1.09 -1.01
CA ALA A 6 24.32 -0.34 -0.86
C ALA A 6 23.20 -0.63 0.17
N ASN A 7 22.39 -1.65 -0.12
CA ASN A 7 21.27 -2.07 0.72
C ASN A 7 21.30 -3.58 0.94
N ASP A 8 20.92 -3.99 2.15
CA ASP A 8 20.77 -5.40 2.51
C ASP A 8 19.35 -5.87 2.14
N VAL A 9 19.22 -7.15 1.82
CA VAL A 9 17.93 -7.82 1.63
C VAL A 9 17.96 -9.19 2.28
N HIS A 10 16.90 -9.52 3.01
CA HIS A 10 16.78 -10.82 3.67
C HIS A 10 15.33 -11.30 3.61
N PHE A 11 15.13 -12.46 3.01
CA PHE A 11 13.92 -13.27 3.15
C PHE A 11 14.15 -14.28 4.27
N GLY A 12 13.42 -14.14 5.36
CA GLY A 12 13.38 -15.11 6.44
C GLY A 12 12.66 -16.40 6.02
N PRO A 13 12.71 -17.47 6.84
CA PRO A 13 12.16 -18.77 6.48
C PRO A 13 10.65 -18.80 6.19
N GLN A 14 9.91 -17.82 6.73
CA GLN A 14 8.46 -17.68 6.55
C GLN A 14 8.09 -16.50 5.65
N ASP A 15 9.08 -15.71 5.21
CA ASP A 15 8.82 -14.49 4.45
C ASP A 15 8.52 -14.87 2.99
N SER A 16 7.29 -14.58 2.58
CA SER A 16 6.88 -14.63 1.18
C SER A 16 6.91 -13.25 0.55
N LEU A 17 6.62 -12.18 1.29
CA LEU A 17 6.38 -10.87 0.67
C LEU A 17 7.01 -9.74 1.48
N LEU A 18 7.86 -8.95 0.84
CA LEU A 18 8.42 -7.72 1.40
C LEU A 18 7.75 -6.53 0.70
N LEU A 19 6.89 -5.81 1.43
CA LEU A 19 6.26 -4.58 0.98
C LEU A 19 7.24 -3.43 1.13
N ILE A 20 7.53 -2.72 0.05
CA ILE A 20 8.46 -1.59 0.05
C ILE A 20 7.67 -0.32 -0.21
N THR A 21 7.57 0.51 0.83
CA THR A 21 6.87 1.79 0.80
C THR A 21 7.82 2.96 0.76
N GLY A 22 7.32 4.12 0.35
CA GLY A 22 8.08 5.36 0.30
C GLY A 22 7.82 6.15 -0.97
N PRO A 23 8.31 7.40 -1.04
CA PRO A 23 8.03 8.29 -2.14
C PRO A 23 8.60 7.79 -3.47
N ASN A 24 8.03 8.28 -4.57
CA ASN A 24 8.59 8.08 -5.90
C ASN A 24 9.98 8.75 -5.96
N MET A 25 10.90 8.18 -6.74
CA MET A 25 12.33 8.59 -6.81
C MET A 25 13.19 8.25 -5.57
N ALA A 26 12.64 7.64 -4.53
CA ALA A 26 13.40 7.26 -3.33
C ALA A 26 14.34 6.05 -3.56
N GLY A 27 14.23 5.36 -4.69
CA GLY A 27 15.10 4.22 -5.06
C GLY A 27 14.46 2.83 -4.91
N LYS A 28 13.15 2.74 -4.66
CA LYS A 28 12.40 1.46 -4.57
C LYS A 28 12.62 0.58 -5.80
N SER A 29 12.36 1.12 -6.99
CA SER A 29 12.52 0.41 -8.26
C SER A 29 13.97 0.00 -8.53
N THR A 30 14.94 0.79 -8.08
CA THR A 30 16.37 0.46 -8.19
C THR A 30 16.72 -0.72 -7.29
N PHE A 31 16.23 -0.70 -6.05
CA PHE A 31 16.45 -1.78 -5.08
C PHE A 31 15.87 -3.11 -5.56
N ILE A 32 14.60 -3.14 -5.98
CA ILE A 32 13.97 -4.40 -6.43
C ILE A 32 14.63 -4.95 -7.70
N ARG A 33 15.03 -4.06 -8.64
CA ARG A 33 15.79 -4.45 -9.84
C ARG A 33 17.16 -5.01 -9.49
N GLN A 34 17.85 -4.42 -8.52
CA GLN A 34 19.14 -4.91 -8.03
C GLN A 34 19.01 -6.35 -7.52
N VAL A 35 17.98 -6.68 -6.74
CA VAL A 35 17.77 -8.05 -6.23
C VAL A 35 17.52 -9.04 -7.37
N ALA A 36 16.73 -8.65 -8.36
CA ALA A 36 16.48 -9.46 -9.55
C ALA A 36 17.77 -9.77 -10.34
N LEU A 37 18.59 -8.73 -10.57
CA LEU A 37 19.87 -8.86 -11.27
C LEU A 37 20.86 -9.72 -10.50
N ILE A 38 21.00 -9.50 -9.18
CA ILE A 38 21.90 -10.30 -8.31
C ILE A 38 21.50 -11.78 -8.36
N THR A 39 20.20 -12.08 -8.33
CA THR A 39 19.69 -13.45 -8.41
C THR A 39 20.05 -14.11 -9.74
N LEU A 40 19.87 -13.38 -10.85
CA LEU A 40 20.22 -13.87 -12.18
C LEU A 40 21.73 -14.08 -12.33
N MET A 41 22.55 -13.13 -11.88
CA MET A 41 24.01 -13.22 -11.88
C MET A 41 24.51 -14.45 -11.11
N ALA A 42 23.93 -14.75 -9.95
CA ALA A 42 24.28 -15.92 -9.17
C ALA A 42 23.95 -17.23 -9.92
N GLN A 43 22.79 -17.31 -10.57
CA GLN A 43 22.35 -18.52 -11.27
C GLN A 43 23.06 -18.76 -12.61
N ILE A 44 23.65 -17.74 -13.23
CA ILE A 44 24.57 -17.92 -14.37
C ILE A 44 26.00 -18.27 -13.95
N GLY A 45 26.28 -18.35 -12.65
CA GLY A 45 27.61 -18.68 -12.11
C GLY A 45 28.59 -17.50 -12.03
N SER A 46 28.10 -16.26 -12.12
CA SER A 46 28.91 -15.05 -11.97
C SER A 46 29.12 -14.68 -10.50
N TYR A 47 30.19 -13.94 -10.21
CA TYR A 47 30.26 -13.17 -8.96
C TYR A 47 29.12 -12.14 -8.93
N VAL A 48 28.67 -11.80 -7.72
CA VAL A 48 27.59 -10.83 -7.48
C VAL A 48 28.11 -9.57 -6.78
N PRO A 49 27.53 -8.38 -7.05
CA PRO A 49 27.92 -7.12 -6.42
C PRO A 49 27.38 -6.99 -4.98
N ALA A 50 27.93 -7.79 -4.07
CA ALA A 50 27.60 -7.76 -2.64
C ALA A 50 28.83 -8.10 -1.80
N LYS A 51 28.86 -7.63 -0.53
CA LYS A 51 29.90 -8.05 0.43
C LYS A 51 29.79 -9.54 0.76
N SER A 52 28.56 -10.06 0.82
CA SER A 52 28.23 -11.47 1.02
C SER A 52 26.84 -11.73 0.44
N ALA A 53 26.60 -12.92 -0.12
CA ALA A 53 25.29 -13.30 -0.62
C ALA A 53 25.05 -14.80 -0.40
N THR A 54 23.86 -15.15 0.08
CA THR A 54 23.34 -16.54 0.10
C THR A 54 22.05 -16.53 -0.69
N ILE A 55 22.04 -17.16 -1.87
CA ILE A 55 20.94 -17.08 -2.82
C ILE A 55 20.46 -18.50 -3.09
N GLY A 56 19.23 -18.81 -2.68
CA GLY A 56 18.59 -20.08 -2.99
C GLY A 56 18.10 -20.11 -4.44
N LEU A 57 18.14 -21.29 -5.07
CA LEU A 57 17.72 -21.48 -6.46
C LEU A 57 16.29 -20.98 -6.70
N VAL A 58 16.15 -20.11 -7.69
CA VAL A 58 14.88 -19.61 -8.23
C VAL A 58 14.56 -20.39 -9.51
N ASP A 59 13.35 -20.93 -9.59
CA ASP A 59 12.88 -21.64 -10.78
C ASP A 59 12.44 -20.67 -11.89
N ARG A 60 11.79 -19.56 -11.51
CA ARG A 60 11.32 -18.50 -12.41
C ARG A 60 11.45 -17.13 -11.75
N LEU A 61 11.97 -16.16 -12.52
CA LEU A 61 11.98 -14.75 -12.17
C LEU A 61 10.86 -14.03 -12.93
N PHE A 62 9.89 -13.51 -12.19
CA PHE A 62 8.79 -12.72 -12.72
C PHE A 62 9.00 -11.24 -12.38
N THR A 63 8.74 -10.38 -13.35
CA THR A 63 8.84 -8.94 -13.15
C THR A 63 7.63 -8.24 -13.75
N ARG A 64 6.94 -7.47 -12.92
CA ARG A 64 6.04 -6.40 -13.34
C ARG A 64 6.70 -5.09 -12.93
N ILE A 65 7.50 -4.52 -13.83
CA ILE A 65 8.15 -3.23 -13.63
C ILE A 65 7.66 -2.34 -14.76
N GLY A 66 7.05 -1.20 -14.43
CA GLY A 66 6.53 -0.29 -15.45
C GLY A 66 7.60 0.05 -16.49
N ALA A 67 7.40 -0.39 -17.73
CA ALA A 67 8.17 0.06 -18.86
C ALA A 67 7.60 1.42 -19.28
N SER A 68 8.43 2.46 -19.22
CA SER A 68 8.02 3.82 -19.58
C SER A 68 7.58 3.98 -21.03
N ASP A 69 7.87 3.02 -21.92
CA ASP A 69 7.90 3.27 -23.37
C ASP A 69 7.41 2.10 -24.24
N GLU A 70 6.60 1.18 -23.74
CA GLU A 70 5.90 0.23 -24.62
C GLU A 70 4.46 0.70 -24.87
N LEU A 71 4.33 1.55 -25.90
CA LEU A 71 3.06 1.80 -26.57
C LEU A 71 2.61 0.48 -27.22
N HIS A 72 1.96 -0.39 -26.45
CA HIS A 72 1.27 -1.54 -26.99
C HIS A 72 0.17 -1.03 -27.92
N ALA A 73 0.35 -1.24 -29.22
CA ALA A 73 -0.54 -0.76 -30.26
C ALA A 73 -1.98 -1.29 -30.01
N GLY A 74 -2.83 -0.46 -29.42
CA GLY A 74 -4.26 -0.71 -29.24
C GLY A 74 -4.71 -1.31 -27.90
N GLN A 75 -3.82 -1.52 -26.92
CA GLN A 75 -4.22 -2.00 -25.58
C GLN A 75 -4.02 -0.93 -24.51
N SER A 76 -4.97 -0.83 -23.55
CA SER A 76 -4.81 0.03 -22.37
C SER A 76 -3.58 -0.43 -21.58
N THR A 77 -2.77 0.52 -21.11
CA THR A 77 -1.60 0.23 -20.24
C THR A 77 -2.00 -0.56 -19.00
N PHE A 78 -3.20 -0.31 -18.49
CA PHE A 78 -3.77 -1.08 -17.38
C PHE A 78 -4.13 -2.51 -17.75
N MET A 79 -4.63 -2.75 -18.98
CA MET A 79 -4.92 -4.11 -19.44
C MET A 79 -3.63 -4.94 -19.53
N VAL A 80 -2.56 -4.37 -20.07
CA VAL A 80 -1.25 -5.05 -20.15
C VAL A 80 -0.74 -5.38 -18.76
N GLU A 81 -0.82 -4.42 -17.84
CA GLU A 81 -0.48 -4.64 -16.43
C GLU A 81 -1.26 -5.82 -15.81
N MET A 82 -2.56 -5.93 -16.10
CA MET A 82 -3.39 -7.04 -15.60
C MET A 82 -3.06 -8.37 -16.27
N ILE A 83 -2.73 -8.39 -17.56
CA ILE A 83 -2.28 -9.60 -18.27
C ILE A 83 -0.95 -10.10 -17.69
N GLU A 84 0.01 -9.19 -17.49
CA GLU A 84 1.30 -9.51 -16.86
C GLU A 84 1.10 -10.04 -15.45
N THR A 85 0.27 -9.37 -14.65
CA THR A 85 -0.06 -9.81 -13.29
C THR A 85 -0.71 -11.19 -13.30
N ALA A 86 -1.69 -11.43 -14.19
CA ALA A 86 -2.34 -12.73 -14.32
C ALA A 86 -1.33 -13.82 -14.72
N ASN A 87 -0.39 -13.53 -15.61
CA ASN A 87 0.67 -14.47 -15.96
C ASN A 87 1.55 -14.83 -14.76
N ILE A 88 1.89 -13.85 -13.92
CA ILE A 88 2.64 -14.08 -12.68
C ILE A 88 1.85 -15.01 -11.76
N LEU A 89 0.59 -14.66 -11.44
CA LEU A 89 -0.22 -15.40 -10.48
C LEU A 89 -0.51 -16.83 -10.92
N ASN A 90 -0.71 -17.07 -12.21
CA ASN A 90 -1.02 -18.40 -12.73
C ASN A 90 0.20 -19.33 -12.85
N ASN A 91 1.43 -18.79 -12.87
CA ASN A 91 2.64 -19.56 -13.18
C ASN A 91 3.73 -19.51 -12.10
N ALA A 92 3.61 -18.63 -11.11
CA ALA A 92 4.53 -18.56 -9.99
C ALA A 92 4.39 -19.81 -9.11
N THR A 93 5.54 -20.33 -8.65
CA THR A 93 5.62 -21.41 -7.67
C THR A 93 6.21 -20.88 -6.38
N GLU A 94 6.15 -21.64 -5.28
CA GLU A 94 6.80 -21.28 -4.01
C GLU A 94 8.31 -20.97 -4.16
N ARG A 95 8.97 -21.50 -5.20
CA ARG A 95 10.40 -21.29 -5.47
C ARG A 95 10.69 -20.07 -6.33
N SER A 96 9.66 -19.44 -6.89
CA SER A 96 9.81 -18.29 -7.79
C SER A 96 10.23 -17.02 -7.03
N LEU A 97 10.85 -16.09 -7.76
CA LEU A 97 11.11 -14.73 -7.32
C LEU A 97 10.21 -13.79 -8.13
N VAL A 98 9.38 -13.02 -7.45
CA VAL A 98 8.43 -12.09 -8.06
C VAL A 98 8.81 -10.65 -7.68
N ILE A 99 8.88 -9.78 -8.68
CA ILE A 99 9.11 -8.35 -8.52
C ILE A 99 7.89 -7.59 -9.02
N LEU A 100 7.23 -6.85 -8.14
CA LEU A 100 6.08 -6.02 -8.46
C LEU A 100 6.42 -4.56 -8.16
N ASP A 101 6.29 -3.69 -9.17
CA ASP A 101 6.52 -2.25 -9.04
C ASP A 101 5.23 -1.52 -9.42
N GLU A 102 4.62 -0.87 -8.42
CA GLU A 102 3.54 0.10 -8.62
C GLU A 102 2.25 -0.44 -9.28
N ILE A 103 1.86 -1.68 -8.97
CA ILE A 103 0.58 -2.24 -9.43
C ILE A 103 -0.61 -1.40 -8.95
N GLY A 104 -1.60 -1.24 -9.82
CA GLY A 104 -2.87 -0.58 -9.59
C GLY A 104 -2.85 0.92 -9.87
N ARG A 105 -1.83 1.47 -10.55
CA ARG A 105 -1.74 2.92 -10.84
C ARG A 105 -2.54 3.37 -12.06
N GLY A 106 -2.78 2.47 -13.02
CA GLY A 106 -3.47 2.80 -14.27
C GLY A 106 -5.00 2.90 -14.18
N THR A 107 -5.58 2.88 -12.98
CA THR A 107 -7.03 2.80 -12.76
C THR A 107 -7.46 3.70 -11.58
N SER A 108 -8.74 3.64 -11.19
CA SER A 108 -9.26 4.37 -10.03
C SER A 108 -8.49 3.99 -8.77
N THR A 109 -8.26 4.95 -7.87
CA THR A 109 -7.43 4.73 -6.67
C THR A 109 -7.97 3.62 -5.77
N LEU A 110 -9.30 3.50 -5.66
CA LEU A 110 -9.94 2.46 -4.86
C LEU A 110 -9.85 1.08 -5.54
N ASP A 111 -10.06 1.00 -6.85
CA ASP A 111 -9.94 -0.27 -7.58
C ASP A 111 -8.48 -0.74 -7.58
N GLY A 112 -7.55 0.19 -7.80
CA GLY A 112 -6.11 -0.06 -7.79
C GLY A 112 -5.63 -0.57 -6.43
N LEU A 113 -6.05 0.08 -5.34
CA LEU A 113 -5.77 -0.37 -3.98
C LEU A 113 -6.36 -1.76 -3.71
N SER A 114 -7.61 -1.99 -4.09
CA SER A 114 -8.32 -3.25 -3.85
C SER A 114 -7.65 -4.42 -4.59
N LEU A 115 -7.27 -4.21 -5.85
CA LEU A 115 -6.54 -5.20 -6.64
C LEU A 115 -5.14 -5.44 -6.06
N ALA A 116 -4.37 -4.39 -5.77
CA ALA A 116 -3.04 -4.53 -5.18
C ALA A 116 -3.07 -5.30 -3.86
N TRP A 117 -4.08 -5.03 -3.02
CA TRP A 117 -4.32 -5.77 -1.78
C TRP A 117 -4.59 -7.25 -2.04
N ALA A 118 -5.56 -7.56 -2.90
CA ALA A 118 -5.95 -8.94 -3.21
C ALA A 118 -4.80 -9.75 -3.83
N ILE A 119 -4.00 -9.12 -4.69
CA ILE A 119 -2.80 -9.72 -5.30
C ILE A 119 -1.76 -10.03 -4.23
N ALA A 120 -1.46 -9.08 -3.36
CA ALA A 120 -0.49 -9.27 -2.28
C ALA A 120 -0.94 -10.37 -1.30
N GLU A 121 -2.23 -10.40 -0.96
CA GLU A 121 -2.83 -11.42 -0.11
C GLU A 121 -2.71 -12.82 -0.74
N HIS A 122 -3.08 -12.97 -2.01
CA HIS A 122 -3.00 -14.23 -2.74
C HIS A 122 -1.56 -14.76 -2.83
N ILE A 123 -0.60 -13.88 -3.12
CA ILE A 123 0.82 -14.23 -3.13
C ILE A 123 1.29 -14.68 -1.75
N ALA A 124 0.92 -13.95 -0.69
CA ALA A 124 1.38 -14.26 0.66
C ALA A 124 0.73 -15.53 1.25
N CYS A 125 -0.52 -15.83 0.89
CA CYS A 125 -1.26 -16.94 1.50
C CYS A 125 -1.19 -18.22 0.69
N ASP A 126 -1.34 -18.12 -0.63
CA ASP A 126 -1.56 -19.25 -1.52
C ASP A 126 -0.28 -19.63 -2.27
N VAL A 127 0.35 -18.67 -2.95
CA VAL A 127 1.56 -18.93 -3.77
C VAL A 127 2.80 -19.11 -2.90
N ARG A 128 2.96 -18.26 -1.88
CA ARG A 128 4.08 -18.22 -0.92
C ARG A 128 5.47 -18.12 -1.56
N CYS A 129 5.54 -17.51 -2.74
CA CYS A 129 6.81 -17.26 -3.42
C CYS A 129 7.52 -16.03 -2.86
N ARG A 130 8.83 -15.93 -3.05
CA ARG A 130 9.63 -14.77 -2.61
C ARG A 130 9.24 -13.56 -3.47
N THR A 131 8.69 -12.53 -2.86
CA THR A 131 8.13 -11.37 -3.56
C THR A 131 8.65 -10.06 -2.99
N LEU A 132 9.12 -9.18 -3.86
CA LEU A 132 9.37 -7.78 -3.55
C LEU A 132 8.27 -6.93 -4.20
N PHE A 133 7.47 -6.24 -3.39
CA PHE A 133 6.39 -5.40 -3.89
C PHE A 133 6.61 -3.94 -3.49
N ALA A 134 7.11 -3.14 -4.44
CA ALA A 134 7.20 -1.70 -4.29
C ALA A 134 5.83 -1.04 -4.58
N THR A 135 5.32 -0.29 -3.60
CA THR A 135 4.00 0.34 -3.72
C THR A 135 4.01 1.79 -3.19
N HIS A 136 2.98 2.52 -3.57
CA HIS A 136 2.63 3.84 -3.05
C HIS A 136 1.40 3.81 -2.14
N TYR A 137 0.69 2.69 -2.13
CA TYR A 137 -0.43 2.46 -1.22
C TYR A 137 0.12 2.13 0.16
N HIS A 138 0.06 3.11 1.06
CA HIS A 138 0.49 2.94 2.45
C HIS A 138 -0.48 2.04 3.22
N GLU A 139 -1.73 1.97 2.79
CA GLU A 139 -2.77 1.10 3.31
C GLU A 139 -2.36 -0.38 3.25
N LEU A 140 -1.56 -0.78 2.25
CA LEU A 140 -1.06 -2.16 2.14
C LEU A 140 -0.14 -2.55 3.31
N THR A 141 0.43 -1.59 4.05
CA THR A 141 1.31 -1.90 5.19
C THR A 141 0.58 -2.69 6.30
N ASP A 142 -0.73 -2.55 6.40
CA ASP A 142 -1.59 -3.33 7.31
C ASP A 142 -1.53 -4.85 7.03
N LEU A 143 -1.10 -5.28 5.84
CA LEU A 143 -0.95 -6.69 5.50
C LEU A 143 0.09 -7.40 6.38
N ALA A 144 1.15 -6.69 6.79
CA ALA A 144 2.18 -7.25 7.66
C ALA A 144 1.66 -7.63 9.05
N GLU A 145 0.63 -6.94 9.54
CA GLU A 145 -0.02 -7.28 10.82
C GLU A 145 -0.97 -8.48 10.68
N ARG A 146 -1.51 -8.69 9.47
CA ARG A 146 -2.51 -9.72 9.19
C ARG A 146 -1.89 -11.05 8.78
N PHE A 147 -0.74 -11.03 8.12
CA PHE A 147 -0.12 -12.20 7.51
C PHE A 147 1.34 -12.35 7.92
N LYS A 148 1.69 -13.48 8.54
CA LYS A 148 3.04 -13.74 9.09
C LYS A 148 4.16 -13.71 8.04
N GLY A 149 3.84 -14.01 6.78
CA GLY A 149 4.81 -14.01 5.68
C GLY A 149 4.99 -12.66 4.99
N VAL A 150 4.39 -11.59 5.53
CA VAL A 150 4.49 -10.23 4.98
C VAL A 150 5.31 -9.36 5.93
N ARG A 151 6.33 -8.69 5.40
CA ARG A 151 7.13 -7.69 6.14
C ARG A 151 7.11 -6.35 5.44
N ASN A 152 7.06 -5.29 6.23
CA ASN A 152 7.15 -3.93 5.73
C ASN A 152 8.61 -3.45 5.73
N LEU A 153 8.99 -2.87 4.61
CA LEU A 153 10.21 -2.11 4.40
C LEU A 153 9.81 -0.71 3.92
N ASN A 154 10.63 0.28 4.23
CA ASN A 154 10.49 1.62 3.69
C ASN A 154 11.85 2.19 3.27
N VAL A 155 11.81 3.21 2.43
CA VAL A 155 13.00 4.02 2.15
C VAL A 155 13.16 5.05 3.26
N ALA A 156 14.34 5.10 3.87
CA ALA A 156 14.69 6.06 4.89
C ALA A 156 14.69 7.49 4.33
N VAL A 157 13.94 8.35 4.99
CA VAL A 157 13.78 9.77 4.67
C VAL A 157 14.24 10.59 5.87
N ARG A 158 15.02 11.65 5.62
CA ARG A 158 15.42 12.62 6.65
C ARG A 158 14.82 13.99 6.34
N GLU A 159 14.12 14.57 7.31
CA GLU A 159 13.64 15.94 7.26
C GLU A 159 14.67 16.87 7.89
N TRP A 160 15.08 17.94 7.20
CA TRP A 160 16.01 18.95 7.69
C TRP A 160 15.64 20.33 7.15
N GLU A 161 15.38 21.32 8.01
CA GLU A 161 15.06 22.70 7.61
C GLU A 161 14.01 22.79 6.48
N ASP A 162 12.87 22.11 6.65
CA ASP A 162 11.79 22.00 5.64
C ASP A 162 12.18 21.30 4.32
N GLN A 163 13.36 20.68 4.25
CA GLN A 163 13.81 19.86 3.13
C GLN A 163 13.69 18.37 3.46
N VAL A 164 13.37 17.60 2.43
CA VAL A 164 13.28 16.15 2.51
C VAL A 164 14.46 15.56 1.76
N ILE A 165 15.32 14.82 2.46
CA ILE A 165 16.50 14.16 1.91
C ILE A 165 16.22 12.66 1.84
N PHE A 166 16.28 12.11 0.63
CA PHE A 166 16.18 10.67 0.41
C PHE A 166 17.55 10.02 0.64
N LEU A 167 17.63 9.14 1.64
CA LEU A 167 18.90 8.47 1.98
C LEU A 167 19.17 7.26 1.09
N HIS A 168 18.22 6.87 0.22
CA HIS A 168 18.27 5.67 -0.62
C HIS A 168 18.55 4.37 0.14
N ARG A 169 18.35 4.38 1.46
CA ARG A 169 18.53 3.23 2.34
C ARG A 169 17.19 2.58 2.62
N ILE A 170 17.09 1.27 2.43
CA ILE A 170 15.93 0.46 2.81
C ILE A 170 16.08 0.09 4.28
N VAL A 171 15.02 0.34 5.06
CA VAL A 171 14.94 0.01 6.48
C VAL A 171 13.63 -0.70 6.77
N GLU A 172 13.57 -1.43 7.88
CA GLU A 172 12.35 -2.11 8.31
C GLU A 172 11.28 -1.11 8.77
N GLY A 173 10.01 -1.48 8.54
CA GLY A 173 8.83 -0.70 8.92
C GLY A 173 8.03 -0.18 7.73
N GLY A 174 6.75 0.13 7.96
CA GLY A 174 5.92 0.85 7.01
C GLY A 174 6.10 2.36 7.16
N THR A 175 5.62 3.15 6.19
CA THR A 175 5.44 4.59 6.34
C THR A 175 4.05 4.98 5.86
N ASP A 176 3.33 5.77 6.65
CA ASP A 176 2.04 6.40 6.33
C ASP A 176 2.21 7.79 5.69
N ARG A 177 3.43 8.33 5.72
CA ARG A 177 3.73 9.67 5.22
C ARG A 177 3.84 9.73 3.71
N SER A 178 3.03 10.61 3.11
CA SER A 178 3.11 10.97 1.69
C SER A 178 3.95 12.24 1.51
N TYR A 179 5.07 12.13 0.77
CA TYR A 179 6.00 13.25 0.53
C TYR A 179 5.77 13.98 -0.81
N GLY A 180 4.62 13.81 -1.46
CA GLY A 180 4.35 14.34 -2.81
C GLY A 180 4.58 15.85 -2.94
N ILE A 181 4.05 16.65 -2.01
CA ILE A 181 4.25 18.12 -2.00
C ILE A 181 5.72 18.49 -1.76
N HIS A 182 6.45 17.69 -0.98
CA HIS A 182 7.88 17.92 -0.73
C HIS A 182 8.73 17.60 -1.98
N VAL A 183 8.39 16.54 -2.71
CA VAL A 183 9.03 16.23 -4.01
C VAL A 183 8.76 17.34 -5.03
N ALA A 184 7.53 17.87 -5.09
CA ALA A 184 7.20 19.01 -5.94
C ALA A 184 8.05 20.25 -5.61
N ARG A 185 8.31 20.50 -4.33
CA ARG A 185 9.23 21.58 -3.90
C ARG A 185 10.66 21.36 -4.41
N LEU A 186 11.20 20.15 -4.29
CA LEU A 186 12.52 19.80 -4.80
C LEU A 186 12.61 19.97 -6.33
N ALA A 187 11.52 19.70 -7.04
CA ALA A 187 11.40 19.91 -8.48
C ALA A 187 11.28 21.40 -8.89
N GLY A 188 11.26 22.33 -7.93
CA GLY A 188 11.18 23.77 -8.20
C GLY A 188 9.76 24.29 -8.46
N VAL A 189 8.72 23.57 -8.05
CA VAL A 189 7.33 24.05 -8.17
C VAL A 189 7.15 25.35 -7.34
N PRO A 190 6.52 26.41 -7.90
CA PRO A 190 6.39 27.70 -7.24
C PRO A 190 5.73 27.64 -5.86
N LYS A 191 6.23 28.44 -4.91
CA LYS A 191 5.70 28.49 -3.52
C LYS A 191 4.17 28.68 -3.44
N PRO A 192 3.53 29.59 -4.21
CA PRO A 192 2.08 29.77 -4.14
C PRO A 192 1.30 28.50 -4.53
N VAL A 193 1.82 27.71 -5.47
CA VAL A 193 1.21 26.43 -5.88
C VAL A 193 1.34 25.39 -4.77
N LEU A 194 2.51 25.30 -4.14
CA LEU A 194 2.75 24.39 -3.01
C LEU A 194 1.87 24.73 -1.81
N GLU A 195 1.70 26.02 -1.50
CA GLU A 195 0.81 26.50 -0.44
C GLU A 195 -0.64 26.13 -0.72
N ARG A 196 -1.12 26.36 -1.95
CA ARG A 196 -2.47 25.96 -2.35
C ARG A 196 -2.67 24.45 -2.29
N ALA A 197 -1.70 23.66 -2.75
CA ALA A 197 -1.76 22.20 -2.69
C ALA A 197 -1.87 21.69 -1.24
N ARG A 198 -1.19 22.33 -0.27
CA ARG A 198 -1.32 21.99 1.15
C ARG A 198 -2.69 22.28 1.72
N GLN A 199 -3.28 23.42 1.37
CA GLN A 199 -4.64 23.77 1.79
C GLN A 199 -5.65 22.73 1.29
N LEU A 200 -5.59 22.41 -0.01
CA LEU A 200 -6.46 21.39 -0.62
C LEU A 200 -6.28 20.01 0.01
N LEU A 201 -5.05 19.60 0.31
CA LEU A 201 -4.79 18.33 1.00
C LEU A 201 -5.44 18.30 2.38
N GLY A 202 -5.40 19.41 3.12
CA GLY A 202 -6.10 19.56 4.41
C GLY A 202 -7.62 19.44 4.26
N GLU A 203 -8.21 20.09 3.27
CA GLU A 203 -9.64 20.01 2.97
C GLU A 203 -10.08 18.58 2.62
N LEU A 204 -9.32 17.89 1.77
CA LEU A 204 -9.61 16.54 1.32
C LEU A 204 -9.43 15.48 2.42
N THR A 205 -8.41 15.61 3.26
CA THR A 205 -8.16 14.66 4.36
C THR A 205 -9.27 14.73 5.41
N VAL A 206 -9.78 15.92 5.75
CA VAL A 206 -10.91 16.09 6.67
C VAL A 206 -12.20 15.44 6.13
N GLN A 207 -12.40 15.44 4.81
CA GLN A 207 -13.56 14.79 4.18
C GLN A 207 -13.47 13.25 4.14
N HIS A 208 -12.28 12.67 4.18
CA HIS A 208 -12.07 11.22 4.04
C HIS A 208 -12.02 10.44 5.37
N VAL A 209 -12.04 11.11 6.54
CA VAL A 209 -12.07 10.46 7.87
C VAL A 209 -13.37 9.65 8.11
N GLY A 210 -14.36 9.75 7.21
CA GLY A 210 -15.68 9.13 7.35
C GLY A 210 -15.96 7.85 6.52
N ARG A 211 -14.96 7.09 6.05
CA ARG A 211 -15.21 5.84 5.30
C ARG A 211 -14.48 4.60 5.86
N PRO A 212 -15.10 3.41 5.77
CA PRO A 212 -14.89 2.31 6.71
C PRO A 212 -13.61 1.52 6.41
N ARG A 213 -12.94 1.09 7.47
CA ARG A 213 -11.87 0.07 7.42
C ARG A 213 -12.44 -1.20 6.83
N LEU A 214 -11.81 -1.71 5.77
CA LEU A 214 -12.17 -2.95 5.08
C LEU A 214 -12.37 -4.08 6.11
N SER A 215 -13.62 -4.51 6.22
CA SER A 215 -14.11 -5.49 7.17
C SER A 215 -13.47 -6.87 6.94
N ARG A 216 -13.07 -7.49 8.05
CA ARG A 216 -12.77 -8.93 8.17
C ARG A 216 -13.79 -9.77 7.39
N SER A 217 -13.32 -10.59 6.46
CA SER A 217 -14.08 -11.73 5.97
C SER A 217 -13.23 -12.99 6.11
N ARG A 218 -13.64 -13.88 7.02
CA ARG A 218 -13.28 -15.29 6.99
C ARG A 218 -14.57 -16.06 6.73
N LYS A 219 -14.57 -16.86 5.66
CA LYS A 219 -15.57 -17.89 5.40
C LYS A 219 -15.38 -19.05 6.37
N SER A 220 -16.48 -19.54 6.94
CA SER A 220 -16.66 -20.97 7.20
C SER A 220 -18.15 -21.31 7.08
N ASP A 221 -18.46 -22.22 6.17
CA ASP A 221 -19.73 -22.94 6.08
C ASP A 221 -20.07 -23.59 7.42
N ARG A 222 -21.28 -23.36 7.92
CA ARG A 222 -22.13 -24.34 8.63
C ARG A 222 -23.55 -23.79 8.84
N GLN A 223 -24.47 -24.73 8.81
CA GLN A 223 -25.93 -24.60 8.74
C GLN A 223 -26.56 -23.80 9.90
N ALA A 224 -27.71 -23.22 9.58
CA ALA A 224 -28.78 -22.68 10.43
C ALA A 224 -28.69 -22.96 11.95
N ASP A 225 -28.66 -21.89 12.76
CA ASP A 225 -29.69 -21.63 13.77
C ASP A 225 -29.60 -20.16 14.25
N ASP A 226 -30.71 -19.71 14.82
CA ASP A 226 -31.12 -18.35 15.15
C ASP A 226 -30.23 -17.58 16.15
N SER A 227 -30.35 -16.24 16.11
CA SER A 227 -29.98 -15.26 17.16
C SER A 227 -28.51 -15.01 17.54
N GLN A 228 -27.78 -14.19 16.76
CA GLN A 228 -26.71 -13.34 17.31
C GLN A 228 -26.76 -11.92 16.76
N LEU A 229 -27.17 -10.98 17.63
CA LEU A 229 -27.08 -9.53 17.42
C LEU A 229 -25.60 -9.12 17.23
N PRO A 230 -25.28 -8.20 16.30
CA PRO A 230 -23.93 -7.66 16.19
C PRO A 230 -23.64 -6.81 17.43
N LEU A 231 -22.79 -7.34 18.32
CA LEU A 231 -22.56 -6.81 19.67
C LEU A 231 -21.71 -5.53 19.75
N PHE A 232 -21.40 -4.86 18.64
CA PHE A 232 -20.75 -3.55 18.64
C PHE A 232 -21.22 -2.75 17.44
N VAL A 233 -22.17 -1.85 17.68
CA VAL A 233 -22.61 -0.87 16.67
C VAL A 233 -21.57 0.25 16.64
N ASP A 234 -21.11 0.62 15.45
CA ASP A 234 -20.26 1.78 15.26
C ASP A 234 -21.02 3.03 15.77
N PRO A 235 -20.48 3.79 16.74
CA PRO A 235 -21.19 4.95 17.28
C PRO A 235 -21.54 5.99 16.19
N ALA A 236 -20.76 6.03 15.10
CA ALA A 236 -21.06 6.87 13.94
C ALA A 236 -22.31 6.40 13.17
N GLN A 237 -22.54 5.08 13.07
CA GLN A 237 -23.75 4.53 12.44
C GLN A 237 -24.99 4.72 13.31
N GLU A 238 -24.88 4.60 14.64
CA GLU A 238 -25.98 4.93 15.56
C GLU A 238 -26.42 6.39 15.41
N LEU A 239 -25.46 7.32 15.35
CA LEU A 239 -25.76 8.74 15.15
C LEU A 239 -26.40 9.01 13.79
N GLN A 240 -25.91 8.36 12.74
CA GLN A 240 -26.44 8.53 11.38
C GLN A 240 -27.89 8.03 11.27
N GLN A 241 -28.21 6.89 11.90
CA GLN A 241 -29.59 6.38 11.96
C GLN A 241 -30.49 7.29 12.82
N ALA A 242 -29.99 7.76 13.97
CA ALA A 242 -30.73 8.69 14.82
C ALA A 242 -31.06 10.00 14.11
N LEU A 243 -30.13 10.53 13.30
CA LEU A 243 -30.36 11.70 12.46
C LEU A 243 -31.36 11.44 11.34
N ALA A 244 -31.29 10.28 10.68
CA ALA A 244 -32.19 9.92 9.59
C ALA A 244 -33.66 9.73 10.04
N GLN A 245 -33.87 9.32 11.29
CA GLN A 245 -35.20 9.16 11.89
C GLN A 245 -35.73 10.44 12.56
N LEU A 246 -34.88 11.45 12.72
CA LEU A 246 -35.27 12.71 13.34
C LEU A 246 -36.17 13.51 12.39
N LYS A 247 -37.27 14.03 12.91
CA LYS A 247 -38.12 14.99 12.21
C LYS A 247 -37.90 16.39 12.77
N PRO A 248 -37.15 17.26 12.08
CA PRO A 248 -36.78 18.58 12.59
C PRO A 248 -37.99 19.49 12.82
N ASP A 249 -39.02 19.37 11.98
CA ASP A 249 -40.19 20.23 11.99
C ASP A 249 -41.15 19.98 13.16
N GLU A 250 -40.99 18.84 13.84
CA GLU A 250 -41.81 18.46 15.00
C GLU A 250 -41.09 18.77 16.34
N LEU A 251 -39.88 19.32 16.30
CA LEU A 251 -39.07 19.59 17.50
C LEU A 251 -39.12 21.08 17.88
N THR A 252 -39.27 21.33 19.18
CA THR A 252 -39.05 22.68 19.71
C THR A 252 -37.55 23.01 19.74
N PRO A 253 -37.16 24.29 19.63
CA PRO A 253 -35.76 24.69 19.65
C PRO A 253 -34.98 24.20 20.89
N LEU A 254 -35.65 24.11 22.04
CA LEU A 254 -35.04 23.62 23.28
C LEU A 254 -34.74 22.11 23.21
N GLN A 255 -35.68 21.32 22.70
CA GLN A 255 -35.52 19.87 22.53
C GLN A 255 -34.43 19.52 21.51
N ALA A 256 -34.32 20.29 20.43
CA ALA A 256 -33.25 20.13 19.45
C ALA A 256 -31.86 20.37 20.09
N LEU A 257 -31.76 21.38 20.94
CA LEU A 257 -30.51 21.73 21.62
C LEU A 257 -30.11 20.68 22.67
N GLU A 258 -31.07 20.13 23.40
CA GLU A 258 -30.87 19.01 24.33
C GLU A 258 -30.37 17.75 23.63
N LEU A 259 -30.96 17.38 22.48
CA LEU A 259 -30.55 16.23 21.68
C LEU A 259 -29.12 16.36 21.17
N LEU A 260 -28.75 17.55 20.67
CA LEU A 260 -27.38 17.82 20.22
C LEU A 260 -26.37 17.73 21.38
N GLN A 261 -26.74 18.22 22.57
CA GLN A 261 -25.89 18.12 23.75
C GLN A 261 -25.70 16.66 24.20
N GLN A 262 -26.77 15.85 24.15
CA GLN A 262 -26.72 14.42 24.45
C GLN A 262 -25.85 13.65 23.46
N TRP A 263 -26.00 13.89 22.16
CA TRP A 263 -25.17 13.23 21.14
C TRP A 263 -23.70 13.63 21.23
N LYS A 264 -23.41 14.89 21.52
CA LYS A 264 -22.03 15.35 21.75
C LYS A 264 -21.40 14.64 22.96
N GLN A 265 -22.14 14.47 24.05
CA GLN A 265 -21.64 13.72 25.23
C GLN A 265 -21.46 12.23 24.96
N LYS A 266 -22.35 11.63 24.16
CA LYS A 266 -22.34 10.18 23.88
C LYS A 266 -21.28 9.77 22.86
N TYR A 267 -21.02 10.59 21.83
CA TYR A 267 -20.26 10.18 20.64
C TYR A 267 -18.95 10.97 20.40
N CYS A 268 -18.69 12.08 21.09
CA CYS A 268 -17.51 12.92 20.87
C CYS A 268 -16.58 13.01 22.09
N ARG A 269 -16.22 11.88 22.71
CA ARG A 269 -15.13 11.84 23.71
C ARG A 269 -13.76 12.01 23.07
#